data_AF-A0A935R3U2-F1
#
_entry.id   AF-A0A935R3U2-F1
#
_cell.length_a   1.000
_cell.length_b   1.000
_cell.length_c   1.000
_cell.angle_alpha   90.00
_cell.angle_beta   90.00
_cell.angle_gamma   90.00
#
_symmetry.space_group_name_H-M   'P 1'
#
loop_
_entity.id
_entity.type
_entity.pdbx_description
1 polymer ?
#
loop_
_entity_poly.entity_id
_entity_poly.type
_entity_poly.pdbx_seq_one_letter_code
_entity_poly.pdbx_strand_id
1 'polypeptide(L)'
;MTRTLLLFLPLSILFACKDAPEPTDSAVDPFSAEVLPAGAHPSSAFMSVGGTGPDDVWVAGADPGTGGLALHWDGSQWTSLANASLYDLWWVHAFDADSVMFAGAGATILSWDGVTLTRHKTPGLARDTVYGLWGASPDEVWAVGGWAGRWGFLWRLRRLGVAEREPARRHAAGRQRRAAGLAQGLGPGQG
;
A
#
# COMPACT_ATOMS: atom_id res chain seq x y z
N MET A 1 -41.00 69.96 -64.94
CA MET A 1 -39.74 70.46 -64.35
C MET A 1 -39.34 69.49 -63.25
N THR A 2 -38.27 68.75 -63.48
CA THR A 2 -37.93 67.46 -62.87
C THR A 2 -37.48 67.63 -61.41
N ARG A 3 -38.19 67.01 -60.47
CA ARG A 3 -37.87 66.99 -59.04
C ARG A 3 -36.91 65.83 -58.74
N THR A 4 -35.65 66.15 -58.45
CA THR A 4 -34.62 65.20 -57.99
C THR A 4 -34.86 64.87 -56.51
N LEU A 5 -35.13 63.60 -56.22
CA LEU A 5 -35.34 63.08 -54.87
C LEU A 5 -33.97 62.65 -54.28
N LEU A 6 -33.46 63.41 -53.30
CA LEU A 6 -32.24 63.07 -52.56
C LEU A 6 -32.58 62.08 -51.43
N LEU A 7 -32.12 60.83 -51.56
CA LEU A 7 -32.13 59.84 -50.49
C LEU A 7 -31.02 60.15 -49.47
N PHE A 8 -31.40 60.44 -48.22
CA PHE A 8 -30.48 60.46 -47.08
C PHE A 8 -30.31 59.03 -46.54
N LEU A 9 -29.13 58.45 -46.68
CA LEU A 9 -28.73 57.22 -45.97
C LEU A 9 -28.29 57.60 -44.55
N PRO A 10 -28.79 56.97 -43.48
CA PRO A 10 -28.24 57.17 -42.14
C PRO A 10 -26.85 56.53 -42.04
N LEU A 11 -25.86 57.34 -41.68
CA LEU A 11 -24.49 56.95 -41.38
C LEU A 11 -24.47 56.19 -40.04
N SER A 12 -24.52 54.86 -40.09
CA SER A 12 -24.37 54.01 -38.91
C SER A 12 -22.93 54.10 -38.41
N ILE A 13 -22.72 54.82 -37.31
CA ILE A 13 -21.45 54.91 -36.59
C ILE A 13 -21.22 53.55 -35.91
N LEU A 14 -20.37 52.73 -36.52
CA LEU A 14 -19.81 51.55 -35.84
C LEU A 14 -18.91 52.06 -34.71
N PHE A 15 -19.40 52.00 -33.47
CA PHE A 15 -18.52 52.07 -32.31
C PHE A 15 -17.64 50.82 -32.34
N ALA A 16 -16.46 50.95 -32.96
CA ALA A 16 -15.36 50.03 -32.75
C ALA A 16 -15.09 49.99 -31.24
N CYS A 17 -15.35 48.84 -30.62
CA CYS A 17 -14.92 48.60 -29.25
C CYS A 17 -13.40 48.78 -29.22
N LYS A 18 -12.98 49.82 -28.50
CA LYS A 18 -11.61 50.05 -28.05
C LYS A 18 -11.03 48.74 -27.51
N ASP A 19 -9.99 48.26 -28.18
CA ASP A 19 -8.97 47.32 -27.72
C ASP A 19 -9.37 46.48 -26.50
N ALA A 20 -9.94 45.29 -26.75
CA ALA A 20 -9.88 44.25 -25.75
C ALA A 20 -8.39 44.00 -25.48
N PRO A 21 -7.91 44.05 -24.22
CA PRO A 21 -6.55 43.62 -23.94
C PRO A 21 -6.41 42.19 -24.45
N GLU A 22 -5.35 41.93 -25.23
CA GLU A 22 -4.91 40.56 -25.54
C GLU A 22 -4.99 39.74 -24.26
N PRO A 23 -5.56 38.52 -24.27
CA PRO A 23 -5.61 37.69 -23.07
C PRO A 23 -4.18 37.46 -22.58
N THR A 24 -3.75 38.27 -21.62
CA THR A 24 -2.49 38.08 -20.93
C THR A 24 -2.62 36.86 -20.06
N ASP A 25 -1.64 35.98 -20.20
CA ASP A 25 -1.34 34.85 -19.32
C ASP A 25 -2.08 33.55 -19.68
N SER A 26 -1.61 32.90 -20.74
CA SER A 26 -1.66 31.44 -20.83
C SER A 26 -0.90 30.89 -19.63
N ALA A 27 -1.60 30.60 -18.54
CA ALA A 27 -1.02 30.00 -17.34
C ALA A 27 -0.13 28.82 -17.75
N VAL A 28 1.16 28.92 -17.46
CA VAL A 28 2.13 27.85 -17.70
C VAL A 28 1.71 26.66 -16.83
N ASP A 29 1.62 25.48 -17.43
CA ASP A 29 1.37 24.24 -16.68
C ASP A 29 2.45 24.10 -15.58
N PRO A 30 2.08 24.05 -14.30
CA PRO A 30 3.07 23.92 -13.22
C PRO A 30 3.73 22.53 -13.20
N PHE A 31 3.27 21.58 -14.02
CA PHE A 31 3.82 20.24 -14.10
C PHE A 31 4.69 20.08 -15.35
N SER A 32 5.97 19.79 -15.13
CA SER A 32 6.85 19.22 -16.15
C SER A 32 6.96 17.72 -15.96
N ALA A 33 6.72 16.95 -17.02
CA ALA A 33 6.96 15.51 -17.01
C ALA A 33 8.43 15.20 -17.32
N GLU A 34 9.03 14.34 -16.51
CA GLU A 34 10.34 13.74 -16.75
C GLU A 34 10.20 12.22 -16.84
N VAL A 35 10.93 11.61 -17.76
CA VAL A 35 11.03 10.15 -17.83
C VAL A 35 12.15 9.70 -16.91
N LEU A 36 11.79 9.08 -15.79
CA LEU A 36 12.73 8.38 -14.93
C LEU A 36 12.95 6.96 -15.47
N PRO A 37 14.16 6.59 -15.93
CA PRO A 37 14.41 5.24 -16.40
C PRO A 37 14.26 4.25 -15.24
N ALA A 38 13.41 3.24 -15.39
CA ALA A 38 13.15 2.22 -14.37
C ALA A 38 14.29 1.19 -14.24
N GLY A 39 15.54 1.66 -14.25
CA GLY A 39 16.74 0.82 -14.13
C GLY A 39 16.79 -0.30 -15.18
N ALA A 40 17.02 -1.53 -14.73
CA ALA A 40 17.17 -2.73 -15.55
C ALA A 40 15.84 -3.33 -16.07
N HIS A 41 14.73 -2.60 -15.96
CA HIS A 41 13.36 -3.08 -16.21
C HIS A 41 12.65 -2.32 -17.35
N PRO A 42 13.22 -2.22 -18.57
CA PRO A 42 12.68 -1.38 -19.65
C PRO A 42 11.40 -1.93 -20.29
N SER A 43 11.07 -3.21 -20.06
CA SER A 43 9.90 -3.90 -20.64
C SER A 43 8.87 -4.32 -19.59
N SER A 44 9.01 -3.86 -18.36
CA SER A 44 8.14 -4.26 -17.26
C SER A 44 6.84 -3.45 -17.25
N ALA A 45 5.78 -4.04 -16.70
CA ALA A 45 4.51 -3.37 -16.49
C ALA A 45 4.46 -2.79 -15.07
N PHE A 46 4.43 -1.47 -14.95
CA PHE A 46 4.22 -0.78 -13.66
C PHE A 46 2.73 -0.57 -13.41
N MET A 47 2.22 -1.09 -12.29
CA MET A 47 0.79 -1.21 -12.01
C MET A 47 0.32 -0.28 -10.90
N SER A 48 1.17 -0.01 -9.93
CA SER A 48 0.85 0.88 -8.81
C SER A 48 2.09 1.64 -8.38
N VAL A 49 1.90 2.88 -7.95
CA VAL A 49 2.91 3.71 -7.31
C VAL A 49 2.39 4.18 -5.96
N GLY A 50 3.28 4.23 -4.97
CA GLY A 50 3.04 4.80 -3.65
C GLY A 50 4.32 5.44 -3.14
N GLY A 51 4.26 6.20 -2.06
CA GLY A 51 5.45 6.86 -1.53
C GLY A 51 5.12 7.85 -0.42
N THR A 52 6.16 8.26 0.30
CA THR A 52 6.03 9.24 1.39
C THR A 52 6.77 10.55 1.12
N GLY A 53 7.59 10.62 0.06
CA GLY A 53 8.32 11.82 -0.32
C GLY A 53 8.97 11.71 -1.71
N PRO A 54 9.66 12.78 -2.16
CA PRO A 54 10.34 12.81 -3.47
C PRO A 54 11.47 11.77 -3.58
N ASP A 55 12.05 11.38 -2.44
CA ASP A 55 13.15 10.43 -2.33
C ASP A 55 12.70 9.09 -1.72
N ASP A 56 11.38 8.86 -1.66
CA ASP A 56 10.78 7.62 -1.14
C ASP A 56 9.54 7.26 -1.96
N VAL A 57 9.78 6.64 -3.11
CA VAL A 57 8.72 6.21 -4.04
C VAL A 57 8.85 4.71 -4.31
N TRP A 58 7.73 4.00 -4.27
CA TRP A 58 7.64 2.56 -4.41
C TRP A 58 6.76 2.21 -5.59
N VAL A 59 7.16 1.21 -6.36
CA VAL A 59 6.40 0.73 -7.52
C VAL A 59 6.14 -0.76 -7.39
N ALA A 60 4.90 -1.16 -7.65
CA ALA A 60 4.49 -2.54 -7.86
C ALA A 60 4.23 -2.80 -9.34
N GLY A 61 4.56 -4.00 -9.81
CA GLY A 61 4.34 -4.37 -11.19
C GLY A 61 4.62 -5.83 -11.50
N ALA A 62 4.92 -6.07 -12.76
CA ALA A 62 5.32 -7.36 -13.30
C ALA A 62 6.45 -7.20 -14.31
N ASP A 63 7.41 -8.11 -14.26
CA ASP A 63 8.55 -8.16 -15.16
C ASP A 63 8.48 -9.43 -16.03
N PRO A 64 8.61 -9.31 -17.37
CA PRO A 64 8.55 -10.45 -18.26
C PRO A 64 9.54 -11.57 -17.88
N GLY A 65 8.99 -12.75 -17.58
CA GLY A 65 9.77 -13.95 -17.31
C GLY A 65 10.18 -14.18 -15.85
N THR A 66 10.09 -13.16 -14.98
CA THR A 66 10.45 -13.28 -13.56
C THR A 66 9.25 -13.16 -12.60
N GLY A 67 8.16 -12.53 -13.03
CA GLY A 67 6.92 -12.44 -12.25
C GLY A 67 6.74 -11.06 -11.61
N GLY A 68 6.31 -11.02 -10.35
CA GLY A 68 6.04 -9.78 -9.63
C GLY A 68 7.29 -8.93 -9.43
N LEU A 69 7.14 -7.62 -9.65
CA LEU A 69 8.20 -6.61 -9.55
C LEU A 69 7.88 -5.61 -8.43
N ALA A 70 8.85 -5.36 -7.57
CA ALA A 70 8.80 -4.31 -6.55
C ALA A 70 10.06 -3.45 -6.65
N LEU A 71 9.89 -2.13 -6.82
CA LEU A 71 10.99 -1.17 -6.93
C LEU A 71 10.88 -0.09 -5.85
N HIS A 72 12.04 0.45 -5.45
CA HIS A 72 12.17 1.61 -4.57
C HIS A 72 13.04 2.68 -5.22
N TRP A 73 12.61 3.93 -5.15
CA TRP A 73 13.36 5.11 -5.56
C TRP A 73 13.86 5.84 -4.32
N ASP A 74 15.17 6.08 -4.28
CA ASP A 74 15.87 6.71 -3.16
C ASP A 74 16.19 8.21 -3.37
N GLY A 75 15.59 8.83 -4.40
CA GLY A 75 15.91 10.20 -4.82
C GLY A 75 16.95 10.27 -5.95
N SER A 76 17.65 9.17 -6.24
CA SER A 76 18.71 9.13 -7.24
C SER A 76 18.66 7.93 -8.18
N GLN A 77 18.21 6.78 -7.70
CA GLN A 77 18.18 5.54 -8.46
C GLN A 77 17.03 4.63 -8.02
N TRP A 78 16.65 3.74 -8.94
CA TRP A 78 15.70 2.66 -8.65
C TRP A 78 16.45 1.40 -8.19
N THR A 79 16.00 0.81 -7.08
CA THR A 79 16.47 -0.48 -6.57
C THR A 79 15.35 -1.51 -6.63
N SER A 80 15.63 -2.67 -7.23
CA SER A 80 14.71 -3.80 -7.25
C SER A 80 14.78 -4.58 -5.94
N LEU A 81 13.64 -4.79 -5.31
CA LEU A 81 13.56 -5.61 -4.10
C LEU A 81 13.63 -7.09 -4.46
N ALA A 82 14.62 -7.79 -3.91
CA ALA A 82 14.73 -9.23 -4.06
C ALA A 82 13.51 -9.94 -3.44
N ASN A 83 13.20 -11.14 -3.93
CA ASN A 83 12.14 -12.01 -3.40
C ASN A 83 10.72 -11.41 -3.44
N ALA A 84 10.42 -10.57 -4.44
CA ALA A 84 9.08 -9.99 -4.61
C ALA A 84 7.99 -11.08 -4.70
N SER A 85 7.74 -11.64 -5.88
CA SER A 85 6.69 -12.63 -6.04
C SER A 85 6.84 -13.36 -7.36
N LEU A 86 6.43 -14.63 -7.41
CA LEU A 86 6.26 -15.35 -8.69
C LEU A 86 5.00 -14.88 -9.45
N TYR A 87 4.10 -14.16 -8.77
CA TYR A 87 2.87 -13.58 -9.30
C TYR A 87 2.98 -12.06 -9.37
N ASP A 88 2.37 -11.47 -10.39
CA ASP A 88 2.29 -10.02 -10.59
C ASP A 88 1.82 -9.28 -9.35
N LEU A 89 2.47 -8.15 -9.06
CA LEU A 89 2.08 -7.22 -8.01
C LEU A 89 1.26 -6.09 -8.64
N TRP A 90 0.10 -5.83 -8.07
CA TRP A 90 -0.92 -4.92 -8.62
C TRP A 90 -1.11 -3.69 -7.75
N TRP A 91 -0.68 -3.73 -6.50
CA TRP A 91 -0.89 -2.66 -5.54
C TRP A 91 0.33 -2.48 -4.64
N VAL A 92 0.63 -1.22 -4.30
CA VAL A 92 1.57 -0.84 -3.24
C VAL A 92 0.93 0.18 -2.32
N HIS A 93 1.12 0.02 -1.01
CA HIS A 93 0.73 0.97 0.03
C HIS A 93 1.94 1.23 0.93
N ALA A 94 2.43 2.48 0.93
CA ALA A 94 3.56 2.91 1.74
C ALA A 94 3.08 3.68 2.97
N PHE A 95 3.56 3.30 4.15
CA PHE A 95 3.34 4.03 5.40
C PHE A 95 4.52 4.96 5.70
N ASP A 96 5.73 4.44 5.50
CA ASP A 96 7.04 5.10 5.59
C ASP A 96 8.07 4.23 4.84
N ALA A 97 9.33 4.69 4.78
CA ALA A 97 10.40 4.01 4.05
C ALA A 97 10.72 2.59 4.56
N ASP A 98 10.41 2.30 5.83
CA ASP A 98 10.66 1.01 6.48
C ASP A 98 9.38 0.19 6.63
N SER A 99 8.25 0.68 6.10
CA SER A 99 6.98 0.00 6.22
C SER A 99 6.13 0.19 4.97
N VAL A 100 6.27 -0.76 4.06
CA VAL A 100 5.57 -0.78 2.78
C VAL A 100 4.96 -2.14 2.54
N MET A 101 3.74 -2.17 2.01
CA MET A 101 3.06 -3.41 1.68
C MET A 101 2.71 -3.48 0.21
N PHE A 102 2.85 -4.68 -0.35
CA PHE A 102 2.54 -4.98 -1.74
C PHE A 102 1.47 -6.07 -1.80
N ALA A 103 0.63 -6.03 -2.82
CA ALA A 103 -0.39 -7.03 -3.06
C ALA A 103 -0.55 -7.34 -4.55
N GLY A 104 -1.08 -8.52 -4.85
CA GLY A 104 -1.36 -8.89 -6.23
C GLY A 104 -1.94 -10.29 -6.38
N ALA A 105 -1.63 -10.91 -7.52
CA ALA A 105 -2.12 -12.23 -7.88
C ALA A 105 -1.58 -13.32 -6.94
N GLY A 106 -2.26 -14.46 -6.88
CA GLY A 106 -1.86 -15.60 -6.03
C GLY A 106 -2.09 -15.38 -4.54
N ALA A 107 -3.12 -14.60 -4.19
CA ALA A 107 -3.42 -14.13 -2.84
C ALA A 107 -2.20 -13.52 -2.14
N THR A 108 -1.34 -12.86 -2.92
CA THR A 108 -0.03 -12.38 -2.44
C THR A 108 -0.20 -11.09 -1.66
N ILE A 109 0.36 -11.09 -0.45
CA ILE A 109 0.61 -9.90 0.35
C ILE A 109 2.07 -9.97 0.82
N LEU A 110 2.85 -8.93 0.54
CA LEU A 110 4.23 -8.77 0.98
C LEU A 110 4.35 -7.55 1.90
N SER A 111 5.30 -7.56 2.83
CA SER A 111 5.71 -6.37 3.58
C SER A 111 7.22 -6.18 3.53
N TRP A 112 7.63 -4.96 3.27
CA TRP A 112 8.96 -4.44 3.50
C TRP A 112 9.09 -3.92 4.93
N ASP A 113 10.20 -4.22 5.59
CA ASP A 113 10.52 -3.81 6.96
C ASP A 113 11.77 -2.90 7.07
N GLY A 114 12.20 -2.29 5.96
CA GLY A 114 13.46 -1.55 5.85
C GLY A 114 14.64 -2.41 5.40
N VAL A 115 14.52 -3.75 5.46
CA VAL A 115 15.62 -4.66 5.14
C VAL A 115 15.19 -5.82 4.26
N THR A 116 14.03 -6.42 4.55
CA THR A 116 13.56 -7.66 3.92
C THR A 116 12.13 -7.54 3.45
N LEU A 117 11.88 -8.02 2.22
CA LEU A 117 10.54 -8.19 1.69
C LEU A 117 10.02 -9.59 2.08
N THR A 118 8.99 -9.61 2.93
CA THR A 118 8.43 -10.84 3.51
C THR A 118 7.01 -11.11 3.02
N ARG A 119 6.75 -12.34 2.55
CA ARG A 119 5.40 -12.78 2.17
C ARG A 119 4.57 -13.22 3.37
N HIS A 120 3.36 -12.70 3.49
CA HIS A 120 2.40 -13.07 4.53
C HIS A 120 1.53 -14.26 4.13
N LYS A 121 1.09 -15.03 5.12
CA LYS A 121 0.04 -16.02 4.94
C LYS A 121 -1.29 -15.31 4.82
N THR A 122 -2.08 -15.67 3.81
CA THR A 122 -3.40 -15.11 3.55
C THR A 122 -4.47 -16.21 3.60
N PRO A 123 -5.75 -15.87 3.86
CA PRO A 123 -6.84 -16.84 3.80
C PRO A 123 -7.18 -17.31 2.37
N GLY A 124 -6.72 -16.58 1.35
CA GLY A 124 -7.00 -16.86 -0.05
C GLY A 124 -6.17 -18.01 -0.62
N LEU A 125 -6.62 -18.51 -1.78
CA LEU A 125 -5.95 -19.54 -2.57
C LEU A 125 -5.14 -18.88 -3.69
N ALA A 126 -4.24 -19.65 -4.33
CA ALA A 126 -3.38 -19.17 -5.40
C ALA A 126 -4.10 -18.63 -6.67
N ARG A 127 -5.44 -18.74 -6.74
CA ARG A 127 -6.27 -18.17 -7.81
C ARG A 127 -6.89 -16.82 -7.46
N ASP A 128 -6.85 -16.44 -6.19
CA ASP A 128 -7.39 -15.18 -5.71
C ASP A 128 -6.39 -14.05 -6.02
N THR A 129 -6.89 -12.85 -6.28
CA THR A 129 -6.08 -11.64 -6.46
C THR A 129 -6.44 -10.65 -5.38
N VAL A 130 -5.43 -10.09 -4.71
CA VAL A 130 -5.60 -8.95 -3.80
C VAL A 130 -5.42 -7.69 -4.63
N TYR A 131 -6.51 -6.95 -4.86
CA TYR A 131 -6.54 -5.78 -5.75
C TYR A 131 -6.12 -4.49 -5.05
N GLY A 132 -6.25 -4.42 -3.72
CA GLY A 132 -5.95 -3.21 -2.99
C GLY A 132 -5.62 -3.48 -1.53
N LEU A 133 -4.74 -2.63 -0.99
CA LEU A 133 -4.41 -2.55 0.43
C LEU A 133 -4.67 -1.12 0.91
N TRP A 134 -5.12 -0.99 2.15
CA TRP A 134 -5.20 0.30 2.82
C TRP A 134 -5.04 0.12 4.33
N GLY A 135 -4.29 1.02 4.96
CA GLY A 135 -4.25 1.16 6.41
C GLY A 135 -3.85 2.58 6.79
N ALA A 136 -4.26 3.02 7.98
CA ALA A 136 -3.75 4.25 8.57
C ALA A 136 -2.42 4.03 9.32
N SER A 137 -2.11 2.79 9.68
CA SER A 137 -0.85 2.39 10.30
C SER A 137 -0.46 0.98 9.83
N PRO A 138 0.82 0.60 9.92
CA PRO A 138 1.26 -0.74 9.51
C PRO A 138 0.82 -1.86 10.47
N ASP A 139 0.20 -1.51 11.61
CA ASP A 139 -0.31 -2.48 12.58
C ASP A 139 -1.70 -3.01 12.21
N GLU A 140 -2.44 -2.27 11.39
CA GLU A 140 -3.78 -2.68 10.95
C GLU A 140 -4.03 -2.28 9.49
N VAL A 141 -4.12 -3.30 8.64
CA VAL A 141 -4.25 -3.14 7.19
C VAL A 141 -5.45 -3.93 6.69
N TRP A 142 -6.22 -3.32 5.81
CA TRP A 142 -7.34 -3.93 5.13
C TRP A 142 -6.96 -4.28 3.71
N ALA A 143 -7.35 -5.46 3.27
CA ALA A 143 -7.10 -5.95 1.93
C ALA A 143 -8.42 -6.29 1.24
N VAL A 144 -8.57 -5.86 -0.01
CA VAL A 144 -9.73 -6.18 -0.84
C VAL A 144 -9.29 -6.96 -2.05
N GLY A 145 -10.14 -7.86 -2.51
CA GLY A 145 -9.82 -8.68 -3.66
C GLY A 145 -10.93 -9.63 -4.03
N GLY A 146 -10.59 -10.60 -4.87
CA GLY A 146 -11.50 -11.66 -5.26
C GLY A 146 -10.86 -12.58 -6.27
N TRP A 147 -11.69 -13.48 -6.79
CA TRP A 147 -11.35 -14.27 -7.97
C TRP A 147 -12.38 -13.95 -9.05
N ALA A 148 -11.92 -13.67 -10.27
CA ALA A 148 -12.77 -13.32 -11.40
C ALA A 148 -13.92 -14.34 -11.53
N GLY A 149 -15.16 -13.85 -11.45
CA GLY A 149 -16.37 -14.68 -11.56
C GLY A 149 -16.93 -15.27 -10.26
N ARG A 150 -16.41 -14.88 -9.08
CA ARG A 150 -16.98 -15.25 -7.76
C ARG A 150 -17.07 -14.03 -6.83
N TRP A 151 -17.29 -14.31 -5.55
CA TRP A 151 -17.40 -13.32 -4.48
C TRP A 151 -16.09 -12.57 -4.25
N GLY A 152 -16.20 -11.27 -3.97
CA GLY A 152 -15.10 -10.50 -3.42
C GLY A 152 -14.82 -10.88 -1.96
N PHE A 153 -13.66 -10.49 -1.47
CA PHE A 153 -13.29 -10.58 -0.06
C PHE A 153 -12.81 -9.24 0.48
N LEU A 154 -12.98 -9.10 1.79
CA LEU A 154 -12.37 -8.08 2.62
C LEU A 154 -11.63 -8.81 3.75
N TRP A 155 -10.32 -8.60 3.85
CA TRP A 155 -9.51 -9.13 4.94
C TRP A 155 -9.03 -7.99 5.83
N ARG A 156 -8.95 -8.27 7.14
CA ARG A 156 -8.30 -7.40 8.11
C ARG A 156 -7.04 -8.12 8.59
N LEU A 157 -5.89 -7.54 8.27
CA LEU A 157 -4.59 -7.96 8.75
C LEU A 157 -4.24 -7.12 9.97
N ARG A 158 -3.80 -7.78 11.04
CA ARG A 158 -3.29 -7.12 12.23
C ARG A 158 -1.90 -7.63 12.52
N ARG A 159 -0.99 -6.74 12.89
CA ARG A 159 0.28 -7.13 13.47
C ARG A 159 -0.02 -7.83 14.78
N LEU A 160 0.27 -9.13 14.85
CA LEU A 160 0.20 -9.84 16.12
C LEU A 160 1.35 -9.30 16.97
N GLY A 161 1.02 -8.73 18.14
CA GLY A 161 2.03 -8.53 19.17
C GLY A 161 2.71 -9.87 19.41
N VAL A 162 4.02 -9.86 19.64
CA VAL A 162 4.73 -11.06 20.08
C VAL A 162 4.00 -11.53 21.32
N ALA A 163 3.19 -12.58 21.19
CA ALA A 163 2.72 -13.31 22.34
C ALA A 163 4.01 -13.70 23.06
N GLU A 164 4.20 -13.15 24.26
CA GLU A 164 5.24 -13.56 25.19
C GLU A 164 5.31 -15.08 25.08
N ARG A 165 6.40 -15.59 24.50
CA ARG A 165 6.59 -17.03 24.34
C ARG A 165 6.59 -17.57 25.76
N GLU A 166 5.45 -18.02 26.26
CA GLU A 166 5.30 -18.52 27.61
C GLU A 166 6.38 -19.60 27.75
N PRO A 167 7.41 -19.40 28.61
CA PRO A 167 8.45 -20.39 28.76
C PRO A 167 7.73 -21.62 29.28
N ALA A 168 7.75 -22.69 28.47
CA ALA A 168 7.16 -23.97 28.78
C ALA A 168 7.35 -24.23 30.27
N ARG A 169 6.23 -24.24 31.03
CA ARG A 169 6.25 -24.50 32.46
C ARG A 169 7.07 -25.76 32.67
N ARG A 170 8.32 -25.58 33.11
CA ARG A 170 9.09 -26.66 33.71
C ARG A 170 8.28 -26.99 34.95
N HIS A 171 7.50 -28.07 34.89
CA HIS A 171 7.09 -28.77 36.09
C HIS A 171 8.36 -29.19 36.80
N ALA A 172 8.88 -28.27 37.62
CA ALA A 172 9.98 -28.50 38.52
C ALA A 172 9.48 -29.48 39.57
N ALA A 173 9.96 -30.72 39.47
CA ALA A 173 10.03 -31.63 40.58
C ALA A 173 10.76 -30.92 41.73
N GLY A 174 10.02 -30.59 42.79
CA GLY A 174 10.52 -29.88 43.97
C GLY A 174 9.97 -30.49 45.23
N ARG A 175 10.64 -31.55 45.70
CA ARG A 175 10.47 -32.18 47.02
C ARG A 175 10.39 -31.12 48.12
N GLN A 176 9.32 -31.11 48.91
CA GLN A 176 9.38 -30.60 50.28
C GLN A 176 9.47 -31.77 51.25
N ARG A 177 10.60 -31.78 51.96
CA ARG A 177 10.96 -32.71 53.03
C ARG A 177 10.13 -32.41 54.29
N ARG A 178 9.97 -33.49 55.06
CA ARG A 178 9.50 -33.58 56.45
C ARG A 178 9.95 -32.43 57.36
N ALA A 179 9.04 -32.02 58.25
CA ALA A 179 9.36 -31.61 59.62
C ALA A 179 8.41 -32.36 60.58
N ALA A 180 8.94 -32.75 61.74
CA ALA A 180 8.40 -33.71 62.68
C ALA A 180 7.83 -33.03 63.96
N GLY A 181 6.97 -33.75 64.67
CA GLY A 181 6.58 -33.54 66.08
C GLY A 181 5.42 -32.55 66.28
N LEU A 182 4.45 -32.75 67.19
CA LEU A 182 4.45 -33.49 68.45
C LEU A 182 3.01 -33.91 68.85
N ALA A 183 2.93 -35.06 69.53
CA ALA A 183 1.99 -35.49 70.57
C ALA A 183 0.56 -34.89 70.66
N GLN A 184 -0.44 -35.80 70.65
CA GLN A 184 -1.43 -35.90 71.72
C GLN A 184 -1.98 -37.33 71.74
N GLY A 185 -1.74 -38.01 72.87
CA GLY A 185 -2.31 -39.32 73.16
C GLY A 185 -3.72 -39.20 73.72
N LEU A 186 -4.42 -40.34 73.73
CA LEU A 186 -5.23 -40.88 74.84
C LEU A 186 -6.08 -42.03 74.28
N GLY A 187 -5.77 -43.26 74.68
CA GLY A 187 -6.80 -44.31 74.82
C GLY A 187 -7.62 -44.06 76.10
N PRO A 188 -8.45 -45.01 76.59
CA PRO A 188 -8.58 -46.41 76.22
C PRO A 188 -10.06 -46.87 76.04
N GLY A 189 -10.29 -48.17 75.77
CA GLY A 189 -11.52 -48.83 76.26
C GLY A 189 -12.25 -49.76 75.30
N GLN A 190 -11.84 -51.03 75.33
CA GLN A 190 -12.60 -52.30 75.30
C GLN A 190 -14.01 -52.38 74.66
N GLY A 191 -14.18 -53.46 73.89
CA GLY A 191 -15.43 -54.05 73.42
C GLY A 191 -15.15 -55.16 72.42
#